data_AF-A0A0H5NTG0-F1
#
_entry.id   AF-A0A0H5NTG0-F1
#
_cell.length_a   1.000
_cell.length_b   1.000
_cell.length_c   1.000
_cell.angle_alpha   90.00
_cell.angle_beta   90.00
_cell.angle_gamma   90.00
#
_symmetry.space_group_name_H-M   'P 1'
#
loop_
_entity.id
_entity.type
_entity.pdbx_description
1 polymer ?
#
loop_
_entity_poly.entity_id
_entity_poly.type
_entity_poly.pdbx_seq_one_letter_code
_entity_poly.pdbx_strand_id
1 'polypeptide(L)' 'MFGNDRLEHRLARVERKLDLILAHLGLEDPRSVQGLAEVDALVRAGKKIEAVKKYRQVDPGAGLGEAVAAVEERARGNR' A
#
# COMPACT_ATOMS: atom_id res chain seq x y z
N MET A 1 -1.62 -26.52 -0.52
CA MET A 1 -2.57 -25.41 -0.25
C MET A 1 -3.18 -25.00 -1.58
N PHE A 2 -4.40 -25.43 -1.92
CA PHE A 2 -5.05 -25.14 -3.22
C PHE A 2 -6.53 -24.80 -3.03
N GLY A 3 -6.81 -23.90 -2.09
CA GLY A 3 -8.17 -23.59 -1.66
C GLY A 3 -8.73 -22.27 -2.19
N ASN A 4 -7.93 -21.43 -2.85
CA ASN A 4 -8.33 -20.03 -3.04
C ASN A 4 -7.97 -19.40 -4.39
N ASP A 5 -7.25 -20.08 -5.29
CA ASP A 5 -6.74 -19.49 -6.54
C ASP A 5 -7.84 -18.85 -7.41
N ARG A 6 -9.02 -19.50 -7.49
CA ARG A 6 -10.15 -18.95 -8.24
C ARG A 6 -10.71 -17.68 -7.60
N LEU A 7 -10.74 -17.62 -6.27
CA LEU A 7 -11.20 -16.44 -5.54
C LEU A 7 -10.17 -15.31 -5.67
N GLU A 8 -8.89 -15.62 -5.59
CA GLU A 8 -7.79 -14.66 -5.79
C GLU A 8 -7.79 -14.09 -7.21
N HIS A 9 -7.96 -14.92 -8.24
CA HIS A 9 -8.10 -14.43 -9.62
C HIS A 9 -9.35 -13.58 -9.82
N ARG A 10 -10.46 -13.93 -9.15
CA ARG A 10 -11.68 -13.12 -9.21
C ARG A 10 -11.49 -11.78 -8.50
N LEU A 11 -10.80 -11.77 -7.36
CA LEU A 11 -10.47 -10.58 -6.59
C LEU A 11 -9.54 -9.66 -7.39
N ALA A 12 -8.45 -10.18 -7.94
CA ALA A 12 -7.51 -9.42 -8.77
C ALA A 12 -8.19 -8.79 -10.00
N ARG A 13 -9.17 -9.47 -10.60
CA ARG A 13 -9.98 -8.89 -11.70
C ARG A 13 -10.90 -7.77 -11.24
N VAL A 14 -11.43 -7.84 -10.02
CA VAL A 14 -12.25 -6.78 -9.43
C VAL A 14 -11.38 -5.58 -9.09
N GLU A 15 -10.25 -5.80 -8.41
CA GLU A 15 -9.27 -4.76 -8.07
C GLU A 15 -8.83 -3.99 -9.31
N ARG A 16 -8.42 -4.69 -10.38
CA ARG A 16 -8.06 -4.05 -11.66
C ARG A 16 -9.18 -3.18 -12.24
N LYS A 17 -10.45 -3.61 -12.15
CA LYS A 17 -11.58 -2.80 -12.66
C LYS A 17 -11.79 -1.56 -11.82
N LEU A 18 -11.63 -1.66 -10.50
CA LEU A 18 -11.74 -0.52 -9.60
C LEU A 18 -10.62 0.49 -9.88
N ASP A 19 -9.38 0.04 -10.08
CA ASP A 19 -8.26 0.91 -10.44
C ASP A 19 -8.54 1.68 -11.74
N LEU A 20 -9.09 1.02 -12.75
CA LEU A 20 -9.47 1.66 -14.02
C LEU A 20 -10.59 2.70 -13.84
N ILE A 21 -11.56 2.43 -12.96
CA ILE A 21 -12.64 3.38 -12.66
C ILE A 21 -12.09 4.58 -11.87
N LEU A 22 -11.26 4.35 -10.85
CA LEU A 22 -10.62 5.42 -10.08
C LEU A 22 -9.80 6.32 -11.00
N ALA A 23 -8.98 5.74 -11.87
CA ALA A 23 -8.19 6.48 -12.86
C ALA A 23 -9.08 7.27 -13.83
N HIS A 24 -10.16 6.67 -14.33
CA HIS A 24 -11.10 7.34 -15.24
C HIS A 24 -11.82 8.52 -14.56
N LEU A 25 -12.16 8.38 -13.27
CA LEU A 25 -12.81 9.42 -12.48
C LEU A 25 -11.83 10.47 -11.93
N GLY A 26 -10.52 10.31 -12.14
CA GLY A 26 -9.48 11.18 -11.57
C GLY A 26 -9.45 11.15 -10.04
N LEU A 27 -9.91 10.05 -9.44
CA LEU A 27 -9.93 9.88 -7.99
C LEU A 27 -8.59 9.29 -7.55
N GLU A 28 -7.85 10.05 -6.76
CA GLU A 28 -6.73 9.53 -6.00
C GLU A 28 -7.25 8.70 -4.83
N ASP A 29 -6.58 7.59 -4.51
CA ASP A 29 -6.93 6.79 -3.34
C ASP A 29 -6.80 7.68 -2.09
N PRO A 30 -7.87 7.91 -1.29
CA PRO A 30 -7.80 8.77 -0.11
C PRO A 30 -6.71 8.33 0.89
N ARG A 31 -6.37 7.03 0.91
CA ARG A 31 -5.30 6.46 1.73
C ARG A 31 -3.91 6.92 1.29
N SER A 32 -3.76 7.29 0.01
CA SER A 32 -2.50 7.82 -0.53
C SER A 32 -2.13 9.19 0.03
N VAL A 33 -3.13 9.98 0.44
CA VAL A 33 -2.97 11.39 0.80
C VAL A 33 -2.87 11.62 2.31
N GLN A 34 -3.57 10.84 3.14
CA GLN A 34 -3.84 11.21 4.54
C GLN A 34 -2.99 10.53 5.63
N GLY A 35 -1.99 9.72 5.28
CA GLY A 35 -1.09 9.14 6.30
C GLY A 35 0.32 8.79 5.85
N LEU A 36 0.60 8.89 4.55
CA LEU A 36 1.86 8.45 3.98
C LEU A 36 2.98 9.51 4.12
N ALA A 37 2.64 10.79 4.30
CA ALA A 37 3.63 11.83 4.58
C ALA A 37 4.43 11.57 5.88
N GLU A 38 3.77 11.04 6.92
CA GLU A 38 4.43 10.66 8.17
C GLU A 38 5.27 9.40 8.00
N VAL A 39 4.81 8.44 7.18
CA VAL A 39 5.62 7.28 6.76
C VAL A 39 6.90 7.76 6.06
N ASP A 40 6.79 8.71 5.14
CA ASP A 40 7.94 9.27 4.42
C ASP A 40 8.91 10.04 5.33
N ALA A 41 8.40 10.73 6.34
CA ALA A 41 9.23 11.35 7.37
C ALA A 41 10.00 10.31 8.19
N LEU A 42 9.35 9.21 8.58
CA LEU A 42 9.97 8.10 9.30
C LEU A 42 11.01 7.37 8.43
N VAL A 43 10.72 7.19 7.14
CA VAL A 43 11.66 6.63 6.16
C VAL A 43 12.91 7.51 6.04
N ARG A 44 12.75 8.83 5.88
CA ARG A 44 13.90 9.78 5.82
C ARG A 44 14.71 9.79 7.10
N ALA A 45 14.07 9.60 8.24
CA ALA A 45 14.73 9.50 9.54
C ALA A 45 15.41 8.13 9.79
N GLY A 46 15.36 7.18 8.84
CA GLY A 46 15.92 5.83 9.00
C GLY A 46 15.12 4.91 9.94
N LYS A 47 13.92 5.33 10.36
CA LYS A 47 13.07 4.62 11.34
C LYS A 47 12.15 3.61 10.64
N LYS A 48 12.74 2.57 10.06
CA LYS A 48 12.02 1.60 9.21
C LYS A 48 10.91 0.84 9.94
N ILE A 49 11.12 0.44 11.19
CA ILE A 49 10.13 -0.35 11.95
C ILE A 49 8.89 0.51 12.26
N GLU A 50 9.11 1.76 12.66
CA GLU A 50 8.06 2.74 12.91
C GLU A 50 7.31 3.10 11.63
N ALA A 51 8.03 3.24 10.51
CA ALA A 51 7.43 3.47 9.20
C ALA A 51 6.50 2.31 8.79
N VAL A 52 6.92 1.05 8.98
CA VAL A 52 6.09 -0.14 8.70
C VAL A 52 4.86 -0.20 9.62
N LYS A 53 5.03 0.10 10.92
CA LYS A 53 3.91 0.18 11.86
C LYS A 53 2.91 1.25 11.43
N LYS A 54 3.39 2.44 11.07
CA LYS A 54 2.56 3.55 10.62
C LYS A 54 1.87 3.22 9.30
N TYR A 55 2.56 2.61 8.34
CA TYR A 55 1.99 2.17 7.07
C TYR A 55 0.78 1.25 7.29
N ARG A 56 0.89 0.27 8.20
CA ARG A 56 -0.24 -0.63 8.54
C ARG A 56 -1.37 0.03 9.33
N GLN A 57 -1.14 1.18 9.94
CA GLN A 57 -2.22 2.00 10.53
C GLN A 57 -2.98 2.77 9.44
N VAL A 58 -2.26 3.22 8.40
CA VAL A 58 -2.83 3.94 7.26
C VAL A 58 -3.55 2.99 6.31
N ASP A 59 -3.01 1.79 6.11
CA ASP A 59 -3.62 0.72 5.33
C ASP A 59 -3.78 -0.55 6.18
N PRO A 60 -4.88 -0.66 6.96
CA PRO A 60 -5.16 -1.81 7.82
C PRO A 60 -5.29 -3.14 7.07
N GLY A 61 -5.51 -3.10 5.75
CA GLY A 61 -5.54 -4.28 4.88
C GLY A 61 -4.16 -4.83 4.54
N ALA A 62 -3.10 -4.04 4.70
CA ALA A 62 -1.75 -4.45 4.35
C ALA A 62 -1.20 -5.51 5.31
N GLY A 63 -0.80 -6.64 4.72
CA GLY A 63 0.00 -7.66 5.38
C GLY A 63 1.37 -7.10 5.79
N LEU A 64 2.06 -7.80 6.70
CA LEU A 64 3.39 -7.35 7.16
C LEU A 64 4.40 -7.29 6.00
N GLY A 65 4.38 -8.26 5.09
CA GLY A 65 5.26 -8.30 3.93
C GLY A 65 5.00 -7.16 2.94
N GLU A 66 3.73 -6.86 2.67
CA GLU A 66 3.31 -5.75 1.81
C GLU A 66 3.74 -4.40 2.40
N ALA A 67 3.55 -4.22 3.70
CA ALA A 67 3.96 -2.99 4.39
C ALA A 67 5.48 -2.80 4.35
N VAL A 68 6.27 -3.87 4.55
CA VAL A 68 7.72 -3.81 4.42
C VAL A 68 8.12 -3.46 2.99
N ALA A 69 7.54 -4.11 1.98
CA ALA A 69 7.83 -3.83 0.58
C ALA A 69 7.52 -2.36 0.23
N ALA A 70 6.37 -1.84 0.66
CA ALA A 70 5.98 -0.45 0.41
C ALA A 70 6.93 0.56 1.07
N VAL A 71 7.41 0.28 2.28
CA VAL A 71 8.39 1.13 2.98
C VAL A 71 9.76 1.10 2.29
N GLU A 72 10.20 -0.07 1.80
CA GLU A 72 11.45 -0.19 1.04
C GLU A 72 11.39 0.54 -0.31
N GLU A 73 10.27 0.46 -1.05
CA GLU A 73 10.07 1.22 -2.28
C GLU A 73 10.14 2.73 -2.03
N ARG A 74 9.48 3.20 -0.96
CA ARG A 74 9.56 4.60 -0.53
C ARG A 74 10.98 5.03 -0.17
N ALA A 75 11.75 4.17 0.48
CA ALA A 75 13.15 4.46 0.79
C ALA A 75 14.04 4.56 -0.48
N ARG A 76 13.68 3.87 -1.57
CA ARG A 76 14.38 3.96 -2.86
C ARG A 76 14.03 5.23 -3.63
N GLY A 77 12.76 5.66 -3.61
CA GLY A 77 12.31 6.87 -4.30
C GLY A 77 12.69 8.19 -3.62
N ASN A 78 13.15 8.14 -2.36
CA ASN A 78 13.50 9.32 -1.56
C ASN A 78 15.03 9.54 -1.44
N ARG A 79 15.80 8.91 -2.33
CA ARG A 79 17.25 9.05 -2.48
C ARG A 79 17.58 10.06 -3.56
#